data_AF-A0A238VEM9-F1
#
_entry.id   AF-A0A238VEM9-F1
#
_cell.length_a   1.000
_cell.length_b   1.000
_cell.length_c   1.000
_cell.angle_alpha   90.00
_cell.angle_beta   90.00
_cell.angle_gamma   90.00
#
_symmetry.space_group_name_H-M   'P 1'
#
loop_
_entity.id
_entity.type
_entity.pdbx_description
1 polymer ?
#
loop_
_entity_poly.entity_id
_entity_poly.type
_entity_poly.pdbx_seq_one_letter_code
_entity_poly.pdbx_strand_id
1 'polypeptide(L)'
;MIVKNHDIELKDTSASEMARFRQIMLSIWRQQIEDDKNSVEMNQYIELNEINQRFEPITLDEKHNTSLSRETLLENNFQDLNDQNNYKFNTFKSSTSNLVDSVEEIFVDPAINVNGHFYNKDGTFEGKVNIKKNKGSVNDVYVCDGKGKEKNMFLNAIKLDITHENFCYIAGVINAEDSSTFESAAATTQATFNAVKFEKGDKLTIEEQGKFAKKLLSTGYSTATSKKSLKDTVNDNIYKNARKGLIHVLQGKKDYSEGAVLWDGIDFADTGITHNKATKEGGISITKKLWVKFIENSKFKPDSKGTQRLLLHRPDSPAHDKDKTKAEALATIPFEEEKTTKKTNEPYIFDFFPSQNNNWNFQIGLEGKKNIDYYETLGTNNNSGRILHKATVVYGGHIFWKFYYEHPNNKGYLWKYYMNHNL
;
A
#
# COMPACT_ATOMS: atom_id res chain seq x y z
N MET A 1 -62.89 -12.90 27.53
CA MET A 1 -61.76 -12.41 26.71
C MET A 1 -60.58 -12.27 27.65
N ILE A 2 -59.58 -13.14 27.54
CA ILE A 2 -58.40 -13.13 28.43
C ILE A 2 -57.33 -12.27 27.73
N VAL A 3 -57.07 -11.08 28.26
CA VAL A 3 -55.97 -10.23 27.82
C VAL A 3 -54.75 -10.62 28.63
N LYS A 4 -53.73 -11.19 27.99
CA LYS A 4 -52.42 -11.44 28.61
C LYS A 4 -51.53 -10.23 28.33
N ASN A 5 -51.06 -9.58 29.39
CA ASN A 5 -50.04 -8.56 29.29
C ASN A 5 -48.68 -9.25 29.19
N HIS A 6 -47.89 -8.88 28.18
CA HIS A 6 -46.51 -9.30 28.03
C HIS A 6 -45.62 -8.09 28.28
N ASP A 7 -44.78 -8.17 29.30
CA ASP A 7 -43.75 -7.17 29.55
C ASP A 7 -42.55 -7.46 28.64
N ILE A 8 -42.26 -6.54 27.73
CA ILE A 8 -41.10 -6.59 26.84
C ILE A 8 -40.06 -5.62 27.37
N GLU A 9 -38.94 -6.15 27.84
CA GLU A 9 -37.81 -5.34 28.31
C GLU A 9 -36.82 -5.14 27.16
N LEU A 10 -36.63 -3.88 26.73
CA LEU A 10 -35.64 -3.51 25.73
C LEU A 10 -34.33 -3.18 26.45
N LYS A 11 -33.30 -4.00 26.24
CA LYS A 11 -31.96 -3.77 26.78
C LYS A 11 -31.09 -3.09 25.75
N ASP A 12 -30.43 -2.01 26.14
CA ASP A 12 -29.44 -1.35 25.30
C ASP A 12 -28.20 -2.23 25.13
N THR A 13 -27.74 -2.32 23.89
CA THR A 13 -26.57 -3.12 23.55
C THR A 13 -25.30 -2.48 24.10
N SER A 14 -24.45 -3.25 24.77
CA SER A 14 -23.22 -2.73 25.35
C SER A 14 -22.22 -2.27 24.26
N ALA A 15 -21.33 -1.35 24.62
CA ALA A 15 -20.31 -0.86 23.69
C ALA A 15 -19.38 -1.98 23.17
N SER A 16 -19.13 -3.02 23.96
CA SER A 16 -18.32 -4.19 23.58
C SER A 16 -19.06 -5.10 22.58
N GLU A 17 -20.35 -5.32 22.77
CA GLU A 17 -21.20 -6.04 21.81
C GLU A 17 -21.32 -5.29 20.48
N MET A 18 -21.42 -3.96 20.53
CA MET A 18 -21.37 -3.13 19.32
C MET A 18 -20.02 -3.13 18.63
N ALA A 19 -18.91 -3.20 19.39
CA ALA A 19 -17.59 -3.38 18.80
C ALA A 19 -17.47 -4.76 18.11
N ARG A 20 -17.97 -5.84 18.73
CA ARG A 20 -17.99 -7.18 18.13
C ARG A 20 -18.87 -7.24 16.88
N PHE A 21 -20.06 -6.66 16.95
CA PHE A 21 -20.96 -6.56 15.80
C PHE A 21 -20.30 -5.80 14.64
N ARG A 22 -19.63 -4.68 14.91
CA ARG A 22 -18.86 -3.94 13.88
C ARG A 22 -17.77 -4.79 13.25
N GLN A 23 -17.03 -5.58 14.02
CA GLN A 23 -16.00 -6.48 13.48
C GLN A 23 -16.60 -7.56 12.57
N ILE A 24 -17.72 -8.16 12.98
CA ILE A 24 -18.45 -9.15 12.15
C ILE A 24 -18.90 -8.51 10.83
N MET A 25 -19.50 -7.32 10.89
CA MET A 25 -19.96 -6.61 9.69
C MET A 25 -18.80 -6.24 8.75
N LEU A 26 -17.66 -5.81 9.29
CA LEU A 26 -16.48 -5.49 8.48
C LEU A 26 -15.89 -6.74 7.80
N SER A 27 -15.90 -7.89 8.47
CA SER A 27 -15.48 -9.16 7.87
C SER A 27 -16.40 -9.59 6.73
N ILE A 28 -17.72 -9.45 6.89
CA ILE A 28 -18.70 -9.76 5.85
C ILE A 28 -18.48 -8.85 4.63
N TRP A 29 -18.30 -7.55 4.84
CA TRP A 29 -18.05 -6.60 3.76
C TRP A 29 -16.75 -6.89 3.00
N ARG A 30 -15.68 -7.27 3.72
CA ARG A 30 -14.42 -7.68 3.09
C ARG A 30 -14.61 -8.92 2.21
N GLN A 31 -15.37 -9.91 2.70
CA GLN A 31 -15.65 -11.11 1.93
C GLN A 31 -16.44 -10.78 0.65
N GLN A 32 -17.48 -9.95 0.75
CA GLN A 32 -18.28 -9.53 -0.42
C GLN A 32 -17.44 -8.80 -1.47
N ILE A 33 -16.56 -7.88 -1.06
CA ILE A 33 -15.68 -7.17 -1.99
C ILE A 33 -14.72 -8.15 -2.70
N GLU A 34 -14.22 -9.15 -1.98
CA GLU A 34 -13.32 -10.14 -2.56
C GLU A 34 -14.05 -11.10 -3.51
N ASP A 35 -15.26 -11.53 -3.14
CA ASP A 35 -16.13 -12.34 -4.00
C ASP A 35 -16.51 -11.57 -5.29
N ASP A 36 -16.79 -10.27 -5.19
CA ASP A 36 -17.07 -9.42 -6.34
C ASP A 36 -15.86 -9.31 -7.28
N LYS A 37 -14.64 -9.11 -6.75
CA LYS A 37 -13.42 -9.11 -7.58
C LYS A 37 -13.20 -10.46 -8.27
N ASN A 38 -13.35 -11.55 -7.51
CA ASN A 38 -13.21 -12.90 -8.05
C ASN A 38 -14.27 -13.17 -9.14
N SER A 39 -15.48 -12.61 -9.01
CA SER A 39 -16.52 -12.72 -10.02
C SER A 39 -16.15 -12.00 -11.31
N VAL A 40 -15.53 -10.81 -11.22
CA VAL A 40 -15.04 -10.05 -12.38
C VAL A 40 -13.92 -10.80 -13.08
N GLU A 41 -12.96 -11.35 -12.34
CA GLU A 41 -11.87 -12.16 -12.89
C GLU A 41 -12.39 -13.45 -13.54
N MET A 42 -13.38 -14.10 -12.95
CA MET A 42 -14.02 -15.29 -13.54
C MET A 42 -14.75 -14.95 -14.84
N ASN A 43 -15.47 -13.83 -14.90
CA ASN A 43 -16.15 -13.39 -16.14
C ASN A 43 -15.14 -13.09 -17.25
N GLN A 44 -14.01 -12.43 -16.93
CA GLN A 44 -12.93 -12.22 -17.89
C GLN A 44 -12.31 -13.54 -18.37
N TYR A 45 -12.15 -14.52 -17.47
CA TYR A 45 -11.66 -15.85 -17.82
C TYR A 45 -12.63 -16.62 -18.73
N ILE A 46 -13.93 -16.52 -18.49
CA ILE A 46 -14.98 -17.13 -19.33
C ILE A 46 -14.98 -16.48 -20.71
N GLU A 47 -14.97 -15.14 -20.80
CA GLU A 47 -14.92 -14.41 -22.09
C GLU A 47 -13.68 -14.81 -22.91
N LEU A 48 -12.51 -14.90 -22.27
CA LEU A 48 -11.27 -15.32 -22.94
C LEU A 48 -11.34 -16.77 -23.44
N ASN A 49 -11.99 -17.67 -22.70
CA ASN A 49 -12.15 -19.06 -23.11
C ASN A 49 -13.22 -19.26 -24.19
N GLU A 50 -14.31 -18.50 -24.15
CA GLU A 50 -15.34 -18.51 -25.20
C GLU A 50 -14.80 -17.96 -26.52
N ILE A 51 -13.92 -16.96 -26.47
CA ILE A 51 -13.17 -16.48 -27.64
C ILE A 51 -12.25 -17.59 -28.16
N ASN A 52 -11.49 -18.26 -27.29
CA ASN A 52 -10.56 -19.30 -27.71
C ASN A 52 -11.25 -20.57 -28.27
N GLN A 53 -12.46 -20.90 -27.82
CA GLN A 53 -13.24 -22.01 -28.39
C GLN A 53 -13.89 -21.69 -29.74
N ARG A 54 -14.06 -20.40 -30.10
CA ARG A 54 -14.56 -19.99 -31.43
C ARG A 54 -13.47 -19.87 -32.49
N PHE A 55 -12.20 -19.95 -32.11
CA PHE A 55 -11.05 -19.96 -33.02
C PHE A 55 -10.28 -21.28 -32.91
N GLU A 56 -10.90 -22.39 -33.33
CA GLU A 56 -10.07 -23.51 -33.81
C GLU A 56 -9.28 -23.05 -35.04
N PRO A 57 -8.01 -23.45 -35.19
CA PRO A 57 -7.18 -22.99 -36.29
C PRO A 57 -7.72 -23.59 -37.59
N ILE A 58 -8.42 -22.77 -38.37
CA ILE A 58 -8.66 -23.04 -39.78
C ILE A 58 -7.27 -23.16 -40.41
N THR A 59 -6.91 -24.38 -40.81
CA THR A 59 -5.78 -24.64 -41.68
C THR A 59 -5.90 -23.78 -42.92
N LEU A 60 -4.87 -22.95 -43.14
CA LEU A 60 -4.70 -22.06 -44.27
C LEU A 60 -4.80 -22.85 -45.59
N ASP A 61 -5.82 -22.54 -46.39
CA ASP A 61 -5.73 -22.60 -47.84
C ASP A 61 -6.07 -21.22 -48.43
N GLU A 62 -5.34 -20.90 -49.48
CA GLU A 62 -5.09 -19.57 -50.02
C GLU A 62 -6.30 -18.81 -50.59
N LYS A 63 -6.13 -17.48 -50.66
CA LYS A 63 -6.82 -16.49 -51.52
C LYS A 63 -8.25 -16.06 -51.12
N HIS A 64 -8.36 -14.93 -50.44
CA HIS A 64 -8.69 -13.65 -51.08
C HIS A 64 -8.77 -12.52 -50.05
N ASN A 65 -8.25 -11.37 -50.47
CA ASN A 65 -8.15 -10.12 -49.74
C ASN A 65 -9.45 -9.34 -49.91
N THR A 66 -10.18 -9.05 -48.83
CA THR A 66 -11.01 -7.83 -48.73
C THR A 66 -11.22 -7.46 -47.25
N SER A 67 -10.78 -6.25 -46.94
CA SER A 67 -10.97 -5.51 -45.71
C SER A 67 -12.43 -5.29 -45.35
N LEU A 68 -12.85 -5.69 -44.15
CA LEU A 68 -14.03 -5.14 -43.48
C LEU A 68 -13.62 -4.66 -42.09
N SER A 69 -13.78 -3.36 -41.86
CA SER A 69 -13.38 -2.61 -40.67
C SER A 69 -14.15 -3.06 -39.42
N ARG A 70 -13.41 -3.12 -38.30
CA ARG A 70 -13.79 -3.63 -36.98
C ARG A 70 -14.80 -2.75 -36.20
N GLU A 71 -15.36 -1.72 -36.83
CA GLU A 71 -16.13 -0.66 -36.16
C GLU A 71 -17.65 -0.78 -36.25
N THR A 72 -18.19 -1.72 -37.03
CA THR A 72 -19.67 -1.85 -37.23
C THR A 72 -20.33 -3.04 -36.52
N LEU A 73 -19.62 -3.77 -35.65
CA LEU A 73 -20.16 -4.95 -34.93
C LEU A 73 -20.35 -4.74 -33.42
N LEU A 74 -19.95 -3.60 -32.86
CA LEU A 74 -20.03 -3.32 -31.42
C LEU A 74 -21.33 -2.62 -30.97
N GLU A 75 -22.15 -2.10 -31.88
CA GLU A 75 -23.36 -1.34 -31.52
C GLU A 75 -24.65 -2.17 -31.43
N ASN A 76 -24.65 -3.46 -31.80
CA ASN A 76 -25.87 -4.28 -31.83
C ASN A 76 -26.06 -5.26 -30.65
N ASN A 77 -25.15 -5.31 -29.67
CA ASN A 77 -25.20 -6.31 -28.58
C ASN A 77 -25.55 -5.74 -27.19
N PHE A 78 -25.96 -4.47 -27.08
CA PHE A 78 -26.28 -3.84 -25.78
C PHE A 78 -27.77 -3.86 -25.38
N GLN A 79 -28.62 -4.65 -26.06
CA GLN A 79 -30.08 -4.63 -25.79
C GLN A 79 -30.69 -5.90 -25.16
N ASP A 80 -29.95 -7.02 -24.98
CA ASP A 80 -30.58 -8.32 -24.66
C ASP A 80 -30.02 -9.06 -23.41
N LEU A 81 -29.72 -8.36 -22.31
CA LEU A 81 -29.33 -9.02 -21.04
C LEU A 81 -29.98 -8.40 -19.79
N ASN A 82 -31.25 -7.96 -19.88
CA ASN A 82 -31.97 -7.40 -18.73
C ASN A 82 -33.13 -8.25 -18.21
N ASP A 83 -33.26 -9.52 -18.63
CA ASP A 83 -34.26 -10.44 -18.10
C ASP A 83 -33.66 -11.84 -17.95
N GLN A 84 -33.25 -12.17 -16.72
CA GLN A 84 -33.30 -13.50 -16.07
C GLN A 84 -32.19 -13.60 -15.02
N ASN A 85 -32.55 -13.48 -13.74
CA ASN A 85 -31.96 -14.31 -12.69
C ASN A 85 -32.84 -14.29 -11.43
N ASN A 86 -33.73 -15.27 -11.39
CA ASN A 86 -34.63 -15.56 -10.30
C ASN A 86 -34.03 -16.75 -9.52
N TYR A 87 -33.27 -16.50 -8.46
CA TYR A 87 -32.72 -17.57 -7.61
C TYR A 87 -33.39 -17.64 -6.24
N LYS A 88 -33.97 -18.81 -5.98
CA LYS A 88 -34.70 -19.22 -4.78
C LYS A 88 -33.78 -19.26 -3.55
N PHE A 89 -34.18 -18.55 -2.49
CA PHE A 89 -33.62 -18.67 -1.15
C PHE A 89 -34.00 -20.01 -0.51
N ASN A 90 -33.01 -20.83 -0.17
CA ASN A 90 -33.19 -21.98 0.74
C ASN A 90 -32.94 -21.54 2.18
N THR A 91 -34.01 -21.50 2.97
CA THR A 91 -34.00 -21.26 4.42
C THR A 91 -33.40 -22.46 5.18
N PHE A 92 -32.31 -22.23 5.92
CA PHE A 92 -31.84 -23.16 6.95
C PHE A 92 -32.44 -22.78 8.31
N LYS A 93 -33.15 -23.73 8.93
CA LYS A 93 -33.81 -23.58 10.24
C LYS A 93 -32.79 -23.61 11.36
N SER A 94 -32.83 -22.59 12.21
CA SER A 94 -32.20 -22.55 13.53
C SER A 94 -33.01 -23.39 14.52
N SER A 95 -32.34 -24.26 15.28
CA SER A 95 -32.90 -24.94 16.44
C SER A 95 -32.25 -24.37 17.70
N THR A 96 -33.02 -23.62 18.48
CA THR A 96 -32.68 -23.16 19.81
C THR A 96 -33.07 -24.22 20.84
N SER A 97 -32.18 -24.49 21.80
CA SER A 97 -32.56 -25.12 23.06
C SER A 97 -31.89 -24.42 24.23
N ASN A 98 -32.75 -23.77 25.02
CA ASN A 98 -32.65 -23.27 26.39
C ASN A 98 -31.40 -23.61 27.21
N LEU A 99 -30.84 -22.61 27.90
CA LEU A 99 -30.43 -22.72 29.30
C LEU A 99 -30.52 -21.33 29.98
N VAL A 100 -30.94 -21.38 31.24
CA VAL A 100 -31.51 -20.33 32.10
C VAL A 100 -30.41 -19.58 32.88
N ASP A 101 -30.73 -18.34 33.26
CA ASP A 101 -30.04 -17.38 34.17
C ASP A 101 -28.96 -17.94 35.12
N SER A 102 -27.82 -17.24 35.19
CA SER A 102 -27.41 -16.52 36.43
C SER A 102 -26.03 -15.85 36.32
N VAL A 103 -25.95 -14.67 36.95
CA VAL A 103 -24.76 -13.87 37.33
C VAL A 103 -24.07 -13.09 36.21
N GLU A 104 -24.06 -11.75 36.33
CA GLU A 104 -23.12 -10.84 35.67
C GLU A 104 -21.68 -11.18 36.10
N GLU A 105 -21.10 -12.20 35.49
CA GLU A 105 -19.66 -12.31 35.41
C GLU A 105 -19.17 -11.29 34.39
N ILE A 106 -18.27 -10.41 34.81
CA ILE A 106 -17.34 -9.75 33.89
C ILE A 106 -16.71 -10.89 33.09
N PHE A 107 -17.13 -11.06 31.83
CA PHE A 107 -16.61 -12.11 30.95
C PHE A 107 -15.18 -11.72 30.57
N VAL A 108 -14.26 -11.97 31.50
CA VAL A 108 -12.85 -12.11 31.24
C VAL A 108 -12.75 -13.35 30.38
N ASP A 109 -12.45 -13.16 29.09
CA ASP A 109 -12.07 -14.27 28.21
C ASP A 109 -11.05 -15.13 28.98
N PRO A 110 -11.32 -16.44 29.25
CA PRO A 110 -10.51 -17.24 30.17
C PRO A 110 -9.06 -17.07 29.77
N ALA A 111 -8.24 -16.60 30.72
CA ALA A 111 -6.82 -16.32 30.51
C ALA A 111 -6.24 -17.41 29.62
N ILE A 112 -6.01 -17.08 28.35
CA ILE A 112 -5.56 -18.07 27.38
C ILE A 112 -4.19 -18.50 27.88
N ASN A 113 -4.11 -19.72 28.42
CA ASN A 113 -2.88 -20.29 28.99
C ASN A 113 -1.94 -20.68 27.84
N VAL A 114 -1.38 -19.68 27.19
CA VAL A 114 -0.41 -19.82 26.10
C VAL A 114 0.94 -19.24 26.49
N ASN A 115 1.98 -19.83 25.93
CA ASN A 115 3.33 -19.29 25.94
C ASN A 115 3.50 -18.29 24.80
N GLY A 116 4.40 -17.33 25.00
CA GLY A 116 4.72 -16.34 23.98
C GLY A 116 5.11 -14.99 24.54
N HIS A 117 5.27 -14.03 23.62
CA HIS A 117 5.56 -12.62 23.89
C HIS A 117 4.32 -11.79 23.55
N PHE A 118 3.91 -10.96 24.49
CA PHE A 118 2.67 -10.19 24.42
C PHE A 118 2.99 -8.71 24.27
N TYR A 119 2.41 -8.09 23.25
CA TYR A 119 2.54 -6.67 22.96
C TYR A 119 1.17 -6.01 22.98
N ASN A 120 1.08 -4.81 23.53
CA ASN A 120 -0.11 -3.99 23.42
C ASN A 120 -0.24 -3.46 21.98
N LYS A 121 -1.46 -3.08 21.59
CA LYS A 121 -1.76 -2.43 20.30
C LYS A 121 -0.94 -1.15 20.04
N ASP A 122 -0.41 -0.50 21.08
CA ASP A 122 0.47 0.66 20.94
C ASP A 122 1.95 0.30 20.69
N GLY A 123 2.32 -1.00 20.69
CA GLY A 123 3.68 -1.49 20.54
C GLY A 123 4.45 -1.66 21.86
N THR A 124 3.83 -1.40 23.01
CA THR A 124 4.41 -1.67 24.32
C THR A 124 4.57 -3.17 24.53
N PHE A 125 5.75 -3.60 25.01
CA PHE A 125 5.93 -4.98 25.43
C PHE A 125 5.31 -5.19 26.81
N GLU A 126 4.28 -6.04 26.87
CA GLU A 126 3.56 -6.31 28.11
C GLU A 126 4.27 -7.43 28.89
N GLY A 127 4.68 -8.50 28.23
CA GLY A 127 5.43 -9.53 28.93
C GLY A 127 5.65 -10.81 28.15
N LYS A 128 6.33 -11.75 28.82
CA LYS A 128 6.66 -13.07 28.30
C LYS A 128 6.10 -14.13 29.22
N VAL A 129 5.47 -15.14 28.62
CA VAL A 129 5.00 -16.34 29.34
C VAL A 129 5.74 -17.56 28.82
N ASN A 130 6.32 -18.30 29.77
CA ASN A 130 6.99 -19.58 29.52
C ASN A 130 6.69 -20.54 30.67
N ILE A 131 5.49 -21.12 30.65
CA ILE A 131 4.99 -22.07 31.64
C ILE A 131 4.84 -23.43 30.94
N LYS A 132 5.41 -24.48 31.54
CA LYS A 132 5.44 -25.83 30.98
C LYS A 132 4.05 -26.41 30.65
N LYS A 133 3.01 -26.00 31.40
CA LYS A 133 1.63 -26.46 31.21
C LYS A 133 0.84 -25.65 30.17
N ASN A 134 1.36 -24.49 29.74
CA ASN A 134 0.70 -23.65 28.75
C ASN A 134 0.91 -24.22 27.35
N LYS A 135 -0.06 -23.98 26.47
CA LYS A 135 0.01 -24.35 25.05
C LYS A 135 0.89 -23.36 24.27
N GLY A 136 1.22 -23.68 23.02
CA GLY A 136 1.97 -22.79 22.14
C GLY A 136 3.47 -22.72 22.44
N SER A 137 4.17 -21.90 21.68
CA SER A 137 5.62 -21.74 21.77
C SER A 137 5.99 -20.48 22.55
N VAL A 138 7.10 -20.53 23.30
CA VAL A 138 7.69 -19.32 23.91
C VAL A 138 8.06 -18.27 22.85
N ASN A 139 8.24 -18.67 21.59
CA ASN A 139 8.55 -17.78 20.48
C ASN A 139 7.31 -17.23 19.76
N ASP A 140 6.10 -17.63 20.15
CA ASP A 140 4.88 -17.05 19.57
C ASP A 140 4.76 -15.58 19.97
N VAL A 141 4.16 -14.78 19.09
CA VAL A 141 3.88 -13.36 19.31
C VAL A 141 2.38 -13.11 19.32
N TYR A 142 1.92 -12.35 20.31
CA TYR A 142 0.54 -11.97 20.48
C TYR A 142 0.41 -10.45 20.60
N VAL A 143 -0.67 -9.91 20.04
CA VAL A 143 -1.16 -8.56 20.34
C VAL A 143 -2.30 -8.64 21.34
N CYS A 144 -2.35 -7.74 22.31
CA CYS A 144 -3.39 -7.69 23.35
C CYS A 144 -3.85 -6.25 23.64
N ASP A 145 -4.91 -6.12 24.45
CA ASP A 145 -5.42 -4.84 24.97
C ASP A 145 -4.72 -4.39 26.26
N GLY A 146 -3.65 -5.09 26.64
CA GLY A 146 -2.85 -4.82 27.84
C GLY A 146 -2.88 -5.95 28.85
N LYS A 147 -2.32 -5.68 30.03
CA LYS A 147 -2.30 -6.62 31.16
C LYS A 147 -3.63 -6.67 31.89
N GLY A 148 -4.04 -7.88 32.27
CA GLY A 148 -5.08 -8.10 33.25
C GLY A 148 -4.60 -7.86 34.69
N LYS A 149 -5.49 -8.10 35.65
CA LYS A 149 -5.19 -7.95 37.08
C LYS A 149 -4.27 -9.07 37.60
N GLU A 150 -4.34 -10.24 36.99
CA GLU A 150 -3.58 -11.42 37.40
C GLU A 150 -2.24 -11.53 36.69
N LYS A 151 -1.29 -12.24 37.32
CA LYS A 151 0.02 -12.50 36.73
C LYS A 151 -0.15 -13.33 35.45
N ASN A 152 0.54 -12.92 34.38
CA ASN A 152 0.51 -13.56 33.06
C ASN A 152 -0.87 -13.54 32.37
N MET A 153 -1.78 -12.68 32.82
CA MET A 153 -3.06 -12.48 32.18
C MET A 153 -2.96 -11.30 31.20
N PHE A 154 -3.31 -11.54 29.93
CA PHE A 154 -3.31 -10.51 28.88
C PHE A 154 -4.68 -10.48 28.22
N LEU A 155 -5.23 -9.28 28.05
CA LEU A 155 -6.62 -9.09 27.63
C LEU A 155 -6.75 -9.23 26.12
N ASN A 156 -7.72 -10.01 25.64
CA ASN A 156 -8.04 -10.18 24.22
C ASN A 156 -6.81 -10.48 23.34
N ALA A 157 -5.96 -11.42 23.79
CA ALA A 157 -4.72 -11.75 23.11
C ALA A 157 -4.98 -12.49 21.78
N ILE A 158 -4.43 -11.96 20.69
CA ILE A 158 -4.55 -12.51 19.33
C ILE A 158 -3.15 -12.86 18.82
N LYS A 159 -2.95 -14.08 18.34
CA LYS A 159 -1.68 -14.53 17.75
C LYS A 159 -1.42 -13.81 16.43
N LEU A 160 -0.18 -13.39 16.19
CA LEU A 160 0.24 -12.67 14.97
C LEU A 160 0.97 -13.55 13.95
N ASP A 161 0.99 -14.87 14.16
CA ASP A 161 1.63 -15.87 13.28
C ASP A 161 3.01 -15.46 12.74
N ILE A 162 3.84 -14.97 13.65
CA ILE A 162 5.25 -14.64 13.42
C ILE A 162 6.06 -15.07 14.64
N THR A 163 7.31 -15.47 14.42
CA THR A 163 8.24 -15.73 15.53
C THR A 163 8.72 -14.44 16.17
N HIS A 164 8.94 -14.46 17.49
CA HIS A 164 9.45 -13.32 18.25
C HIS A 164 10.81 -12.82 17.74
N GLU A 165 11.68 -13.73 17.29
CA GLU A 165 12.95 -13.36 16.68
C GLU A 165 12.76 -12.53 15.40
N ASN A 166 11.88 -12.97 14.50
CA ASN A 166 11.59 -12.24 13.26
C ASN A 166 10.90 -10.92 13.56
N PHE A 167 9.93 -10.91 14.49
CA PHE A 167 9.23 -9.71 14.92
C PHE A 167 10.20 -8.64 15.45
N CYS A 168 11.08 -9.01 16.38
CA CYS A 168 12.05 -8.10 16.97
C CYS A 168 13.10 -7.62 15.95
N TYR A 169 13.55 -8.48 15.04
CA TYR A 169 14.49 -8.10 13.97
C TYR A 169 13.86 -7.09 13.03
N ILE A 170 12.68 -7.41 12.47
CA ILE A 170 11.98 -6.54 11.53
C ILE A 170 11.68 -5.19 12.19
N ALA A 171 11.08 -5.17 13.38
CA ALA A 171 10.81 -3.93 14.10
C ALA A 171 12.09 -3.11 14.36
N GLY A 172 13.23 -3.76 14.54
CA GLY A 172 14.53 -3.10 14.73
C GLY A 172 15.05 -2.43 13.48
N VAL A 173 14.93 -3.09 12.33
CA VAL A 173 15.29 -2.47 11.04
C VAL A 173 14.32 -1.34 10.71
N ILE A 174 13.00 -1.53 10.88
CA ILE A 174 12.00 -0.46 10.67
C ILE A 174 12.28 0.75 11.55
N ASN A 175 12.68 0.53 12.80
CA ASN A 175 13.07 1.62 13.69
C ASN A 175 14.30 2.40 13.17
N ALA A 176 15.28 1.68 12.61
CA ALA A 176 16.49 2.28 12.05
C ALA A 176 16.25 3.00 10.71
N GLU A 177 15.23 2.57 9.95
CA GLU A 177 14.77 3.23 8.72
C GLU A 177 13.94 4.48 9.04
N ASP A 178 12.70 4.31 9.50
CA ASP A 178 11.86 5.41 10.00
C ASP A 178 10.72 4.88 10.88
N SER A 179 10.75 5.31 12.15
CA SER A 179 9.67 5.11 13.12
C SER A 179 9.34 6.41 13.88
N SER A 180 9.67 7.55 13.27
CA SER A 180 9.36 8.87 13.82
C SER A 180 7.87 9.05 14.07
N THR A 181 7.04 8.40 13.25
CA THR A 181 5.59 8.32 13.41
C THR A 181 5.12 6.87 13.25
N PHE A 182 3.90 6.59 13.68
CA PHE A 182 3.27 5.30 13.44
C PHE A 182 3.07 5.06 11.93
N GLU A 183 2.63 6.09 11.21
CA GLU A 183 2.33 6.00 9.79
C GLU A 183 3.60 5.73 8.96
N SER A 184 4.73 6.35 9.30
CA SER A 184 6.02 6.06 8.63
C SER A 184 6.48 4.62 8.89
N ALA A 185 6.37 4.13 10.13
CA ALA A 185 6.69 2.74 10.46
C ALA A 185 5.78 1.75 9.73
N ALA A 186 4.47 2.03 9.68
CA ALA A 186 3.48 1.20 9.00
C ALA A 186 3.72 1.19 7.48
N ALA A 187 4.00 2.34 6.86
CA ALA A 187 4.29 2.43 5.43
C ALA A 187 5.58 1.68 5.06
N THR A 188 6.68 1.85 5.81
CA THR A 188 7.94 1.12 5.58
C THR A 188 7.77 -0.38 5.75
N THR A 189 7.02 -0.80 6.77
CA THR A 189 6.69 -2.21 6.97
C THR A 189 5.89 -2.75 5.79
N GLN A 190 4.85 -2.03 5.39
CA GLN A 190 3.98 -2.48 4.31
C GLN A 190 4.71 -2.55 2.96
N ALA A 191 5.58 -1.58 2.66
CA ALA A 191 6.41 -1.63 1.47
C ALA A 191 7.32 -2.87 1.46
N THR A 192 7.87 -3.23 2.61
CA THR A 192 8.68 -4.46 2.77
C THR A 192 7.85 -5.72 2.47
N PHE A 193 6.65 -5.83 3.04
CA PHE A 193 5.78 -6.99 2.83
C PHE A 193 5.24 -7.05 1.40
N ASN A 194 4.96 -5.90 0.77
CA ASN A 194 4.60 -5.80 -0.64
C ASN A 194 5.76 -6.27 -1.54
N ALA A 195 7.00 -5.94 -1.21
CA ALA A 195 8.18 -6.43 -1.94
C ALA A 195 8.39 -7.95 -1.78
N VAL A 196 8.17 -8.49 -0.57
CA VAL A 196 8.17 -9.95 -0.35
C VAL A 196 7.09 -10.63 -1.20
N LYS A 197 5.87 -10.09 -1.16
CA LYS A 197 4.73 -10.57 -1.95
C LYS A 197 5.05 -10.56 -3.45
N PHE A 198 5.74 -9.53 -3.93
CA PHE A 198 6.20 -9.45 -5.31
C PHE A 198 7.24 -10.52 -5.67
N GLU A 199 8.28 -10.72 -4.85
CA GLU A 199 9.36 -11.68 -5.16
C GLU A 199 8.94 -13.15 -4.99
N LYS A 200 7.97 -13.43 -4.10
CA LYS A 200 7.58 -14.80 -3.72
C LYS A 200 6.16 -15.19 -4.09
N GLY A 201 5.34 -14.23 -4.47
CA GLY A 201 3.93 -14.41 -4.77
C GLY A 201 3.01 -14.30 -3.55
N ASP A 202 1.72 -14.32 -3.85
CA ASP A 202 0.65 -13.91 -2.93
C ASP A 202 0.20 -14.98 -1.94
N LYS A 203 0.67 -16.22 -2.12
CA LYS A 203 0.15 -17.40 -1.39
C LYS A 203 0.91 -17.73 -0.10
N LEU A 204 1.83 -16.87 0.33
CA LEU A 204 2.62 -17.08 1.54
C LEU A 204 1.80 -16.90 2.81
N THR A 205 2.01 -17.78 3.79
CA THR A 205 1.53 -17.58 5.16
C THR A 205 2.20 -16.36 5.81
N ILE A 206 1.59 -15.78 6.86
CA ILE A 206 2.18 -14.64 7.59
C ILE A 206 3.56 -14.99 8.16
N GLU A 207 3.74 -16.23 8.63
CA GLU A 207 5.01 -16.69 9.18
C GLU A 207 6.11 -16.71 8.12
N GLU A 208 5.79 -17.21 6.92
CA GLU A 208 6.70 -17.20 5.76
C GLU A 208 6.99 -15.78 5.29
N GLN A 209 5.97 -14.91 5.21
CA GLN A 209 6.15 -13.49 4.88
C GLN A 209 7.10 -12.83 5.87
N GLY A 210 6.94 -13.07 7.18
CA GLY A 210 7.85 -12.57 8.21
C GLY A 210 9.29 -13.08 8.05
N LYS A 211 9.47 -14.36 7.68
CA LYS A 211 10.79 -14.94 7.41
C LYS A 211 11.47 -14.26 6.20
N PHE A 212 10.74 -14.09 5.10
CA PHE A 212 11.27 -13.43 3.91
C PHE A 212 11.45 -11.93 4.12
N ALA A 213 10.60 -11.25 4.89
CA ALA A 213 10.76 -9.84 5.23
C ALA A 213 12.03 -9.61 6.04
N LYS A 214 12.32 -10.46 7.04
CA LYS A 214 13.60 -10.44 7.76
C LYS A 214 14.78 -10.63 6.80
N LYS A 215 14.70 -11.63 5.91
CA LYS A 215 15.76 -11.90 4.93
C LYS A 215 15.97 -10.69 4.02
N LEU A 216 14.90 -10.11 3.47
CA LEU A 216 14.93 -8.94 2.61
C LEU A 216 15.58 -7.75 3.30
N LEU A 217 15.10 -7.39 4.50
CA LEU A 217 15.64 -6.29 5.30
C LEU A 217 17.11 -6.48 5.67
N SER A 218 17.61 -7.72 5.75
CA SER A 218 19.04 -7.98 5.98
C SER A 218 19.92 -7.64 4.76
N THR A 219 19.37 -7.58 3.55
CA THR A 219 20.09 -7.25 2.30
C THR A 219 20.19 -5.74 2.06
N GLY A 220 20.80 -5.32 0.94
CA GLY A 220 20.85 -3.92 0.51
C GLY A 220 19.50 -3.25 0.24
N TYR A 221 18.38 -3.99 0.31
CA TYR A 221 17.03 -3.44 0.24
C TYR A 221 16.78 -2.34 1.28
N SER A 222 17.33 -2.53 2.49
CA SER A 222 17.39 -1.53 3.55
C SER A 222 18.83 -1.05 3.68
N THR A 223 19.04 0.26 3.71
CA THR A 223 20.38 0.87 3.84
C THR A 223 20.71 1.25 5.29
N ALA A 224 19.79 1.01 6.24
CA ALA A 224 20.02 1.22 7.67
C ALA A 224 21.36 0.63 8.13
N THR A 225 22.19 1.48 8.74
CA THR A 225 23.57 1.15 9.16
C THR A 225 23.63 0.25 10.39
N SER A 226 22.56 0.18 11.19
CA SER A 226 22.47 -0.64 12.39
C SER A 226 21.23 -1.55 12.38
N LYS A 227 21.28 -2.60 11.56
CA LYS A 227 20.25 -3.64 11.51
C LYS A 227 20.36 -4.58 12.70
N LYS A 228 19.66 -4.24 13.79
CA LYS A 228 19.68 -5.00 15.05
C LYS A 228 18.27 -5.24 15.53
N SER A 229 18.02 -6.38 16.15
CA SER A 229 16.73 -6.66 16.78
C SER A 229 16.44 -5.68 17.91
N LEU A 230 15.19 -5.23 18.02
CA LEU A 230 14.74 -4.49 19.19
C LEU A 230 14.73 -5.40 20.41
N LYS A 231 15.27 -4.88 21.51
CA LYS A 231 15.16 -5.55 22.81
C LYS A 231 13.77 -5.31 23.36
N ASP A 232 13.18 -6.30 24.03
CA ASP A 232 11.86 -6.14 24.66
C ASP A 232 11.81 -5.00 25.69
N THR A 233 12.95 -4.66 26.29
CA THR A 233 13.07 -3.64 27.33
C THR A 233 13.00 -2.20 26.82
N VAL A 234 13.11 -1.94 25.51
CA VAL A 234 13.03 -0.57 24.98
C VAL A 234 11.57 -0.12 24.87
N ASN A 235 11.27 1.05 25.41
CA ASN A 235 9.90 1.55 25.55
C ASN A 235 9.69 2.98 25.04
N ASP A 236 10.70 3.59 24.42
CA ASP A 236 10.54 4.93 23.85
C ASP A 236 9.56 4.89 22.68
N ASN A 237 8.89 6.02 22.42
CA ASN A 237 7.81 6.11 21.44
C ASN A 237 8.23 5.67 20.03
N ILE A 238 9.49 5.89 19.64
CA ILE A 238 10.00 5.47 18.32
C ILE A 238 9.99 3.93 18.19
N TYR A 239 10.43 3.22 19.23
CA TYR A 239 10.46 1.76 19.25
C TYR A 239 9.05 1.18 19.31
N LYS A 240 8.16 1.85 20.05
CA LYS A 240 6.73 1.52 20.07
C LYS A 240 6.11 1.68 18.70
N ASN A 241 6.36 2.80 18.01
CA ASN A 241 5.86 3.03 16.65
C ASN A 241 6.32 1.94 15.68
N ALA A 242 7.58 1.52 15.75
CA ALA A 242 8.09 0.43 14.91
C ALA A 242 7.33 -0.89 15.12
N ARG A 243 7.15 -1.31 16.38
CA ARG A 243 6.36 -2.50 16.72
C ARG A 243 4.90 -2.35 16.34
N LYS A 244 4.30 -1.18 16.61
CA LYS A 244 2.91 -0.86 16.27
C LYS A 244 2.66 -0.92 14.77
N GLY A 245 3.58 -0.39 13.97
CA GLY A 245 3.55 -0.50 12.50
C GLY A 245 3.59 -1.95 12.04
N LEU A 246 4.48 -2.76 12.62
CA LEU A 246 4.56 -4.19 12.30
C LEU A 246 3.30 -4.95 12.70
N ILE A 247 2.79 -4.77 13.92
CA ILE A 247 1.53 -5.36 14.38
C ILE A 247 0.38 -4.97 13.45
N HIS A 248 0.32 -3.70 13.03
CA HIS A 248 -0.73 -3.21 12.15
C HIS A 248 -0.74 -3.94 10.79
N VAL A 249 0.43 -4.13 10.18
CA VAL A 249 0.58 -4.86 8.92
C VAL A 249 0.25 -6.34 9.08
N LEU A 250 0.74 -6.99 10.14
CA LEU A 250 0.47 -8.41 10.42
C LEU A 250 -1.02 -8.68 10.66
N GLN A 251 -1.78 -7.69 11.13
CA GLN A 251 -3.24 -7.77 11.28
C GLN A 251 -4.03 -7.48 9.99
N GLY A 252 -3.35 -7.29 8.84
CA GLY A 252 -4.00 -7.03 7.56
C GLY A 252 -4.83 -5.74 7.56
N LYS A 253 -4.34 -4.70 8.26
CA LYS A 253 -4.98 -3.38 8.29
C LYS A 253 -4.56 -2.53 7.09
N LYS A 254 -5.00 -1.27 7.06
CA LYS A 254 -4.75 -0.32 5.96
C LYS A 254 -3.27 -0.30 5.53
N ASP A 255 -3.03 -0.42 4.24
CA ASP A 255 -1.74 -0.13 3.61
C ASP A 255 -1.46 1.39 3.62
N TYR A 256 -0.51 1.83 4.43
CA TYR A 256 -0.08 3.24 4.50
C TYR A 256 0.93 3.61 3.39
N SER A 257 1.50 2.65 2.69
CA SER A 257 2.42 2.85 1.57
C SER A 257 1.71 2.99 0.21
N GLU A 258 0.41 2.66 0.19
CA GLU A 258 -0.46 2.67 -1.00
C GLU A 258 0.07 1.77 -2.14
N GLY A 259 0.44 0.53 -1.79
CA GLY A 259 0.96 -0.46 -2.75
C GLY A 259 2.41 -0.24 -3.15
N ALA A 260 3.14 0.64 -2.44
CA ALA A 260 4.57 0.80 -2.69
C ALA A 260 5.34 -0.47 -2.30
N VAL A 261 6.50 -0.64 -2.93
CA VAL A 261 7.44 -1.75 -2.72
C VAL A 261 8.84 -1.24 -2.36
N LEU A 262 9.08 0.07 -2.48
CA LEU A 262 10.34 0.74 -2.20
C LEU A 262 10.06 2.09 -1.53
N TRP A 263 11.08 2.65 -0.91
CA TRP A 263 11.11 4.02 -0.39
C TRP A 263 12.47 4.66 -0.62
N ASP A 264 12.54 5.99 -0.62
CA ASP A 264 13.79 6.73 -0.47
C ASP A 264 13.66 7.80 0.60
N GLY A 265 14.82 8.21 1.13
CA GLY A 265 14.94 9.28 2.11
C GLY A 265 15.76 10.46 1.61
N ILE A 266 16.50 11.06 2.54
CA ILE A 266 17.13 12.36 2.38
C ILE A 266 18.14 12.45 1.22
N ASP A 267 18.71 11.33 0.81
CA ASP A 267 19.60 11.22 -0.35
C ASP A 267 18.88 11.47 -1.67
N PHE A 268 17.65 10.98 -1.82
CA PHE A 268 16.79 11.33 -2.94
C PHE A 268 16.36 12.80 -2.89
N ALA A 269 16.10 13.35 -1.70
CA ALA A 269 15.80 14.78 -1.54
C ALA A 269 16.97 15.68 -2.00
N ASP A 270 18.21 15.24 -1.77
CA ASP A 270 19.41 15.97 -2.20
C ASP A 270 19.67 15.82 -3.71
N THR A 271 19.50 14.63 -4.27
CA THR A 271 19.92 14.35 -5.66
C THR A 271 18.81 14.56 -6.69
N GLY A 272 17.55 14.30 -6.33
CA GLY A 272 16.40 14.44 -7.21
C GLY A 272 16.57 13.61 -8.49
N ILE A 273 16.49 14.27 -9.65
CA ILE A 273 16.53 13.61 -10.97
C ILE A 273 17.86 12.91 -11.30
N THR A 274 18.94 13.21 -10.56
CA THR A 274 20.24 12.55 -10.75
C THR A 274 20.40 11.28 -9.91
N HIS A 275 19.43 10.99 -9.03
CA HIS A 275 19.43 9.78 -8.22
C HIS A 275 19.43 8.52 -9.11
N ASN A 276 20.00 7.42 -8.61
CA ASN A 276 19.98 6.14 -9.33
C ASN A 276 18.54 5.68 -9.63
N LYS A 277 17.60 5.98 -8.72
CA LYS A 277 16.18 5.67 -8.93
C LYS A 277 15.58 6.36 -10.16
N ALA A 278 15.82 7.66 -10.29
CA ALA A 278 15.39 8.47 -11.42
C ALA A 278 16.13 8.15 -12.73
N THR A 279 17.23 7.41 -12.66
CA THR A 279 18.10 7.09 -13.80
C THR A 279 18.24 5.58 -13.99
N LYS A 280 19.25 4.95 -13.41
CA LYS A 280 19.66 3.56 -13.68
C LYS A 280 18.60 2.51 -13.30
N GLU A 281 17.78 2.78 -12.28
CA GLU A 281 16.75 1.83 -11.81
C GLU A 281 15.42 1.96 -12.55
N GLY A 282 15.34 2.81 -13.58
CA GLY A 282 14.24 2.78 -14.53
C GLY A 282 13.30 3.97 -14.53
N GLY A 283 13.70 5.13 -14.01
CA GLY A 283 12.94 6.36 -14.18
C GLY A 283 11.77 6.50 -13.22
N ILE A 284 11.36 7.74 -12.94
CA ILE A 284 10.36 8.07 -11.93
C ILE A 284 9.18 8.82 -12.50
N SER A 285 8.07 8.72 -11.78
CA SER A 285 6.81 9.42 -11.98
C SER A 285 6.42 10.04 -10.62
N ILE A 286 6.33 11.37 -10.55
CA ILE A 286 6.08 12.08 -9.29
C ILE A 286 5.24 13.35 -9.49
N THR A 287 4.32 13.61 -8.56
CA THR A 287 3.55 14.87 -8.55
C THR A 287 4.27 15.95 -7.77
N LYS A 288 4.05 17.22 -8.16
CA LYS A 288 4.56 18.39 -7.45
C LYS A 288 4.13 18.39 -5.99
N LYS A 289 2.89 18.00 -5.71
CA LYS A 289 2.35 17.88 -4.35
C LYS A 289 3.14 16.88 -3.50
N LEU A 290 3.42 15.69 -4.02
CA LEU A 290 4.21 14.69 -3.29
C LEU A 290 5.64 15.16 -3.09
N TRP A 291 6.26 15.76 -4.11
CA TRP A 291 7.61 16.28 -4.00
C TRP A 291 7.74 17.38 -2.95
N VAL A 292 6.86 18.38 -2.98
CA VAL A 292 6.84 19.46 -1.98
C VAL A 292 6.65 18.89 -0.58
N LYS A 293 5.69 17.99 -0.39
CA LYS A 293 5.44 17.34 0.91
C LYS A 293 6.68 16.57 1.41
N PHE A 294 7.38 15.87 0.51
CA PHE A 294 8.59 15.13 0.84
C PHE A 294 9.74 16.03 1.29
N ILE A 295 9.98 17.13 0.56
CA ILE A 295 11.00 18.12 0.96
C ILE A 295 10.60 18.83 2.25
N GLU A 296 9.32 19.10 2.49
CA GLU A 296 8.84 19.68 3.75
C GLU A 296 9.06 18.78 4.96
N ASN A 297 8.88 17.48 4.79
CA ASN A 297 9.12 16.50 5.86
C ASN A 297 10.60 16.13 6.05
N SER A 298 11.46 16.49 5.10
CA SER A 298 12.89 16.22 5.17
C SER A 298 13.56 16.99 6.30
N LYS A 299 14.60 16.41 6.90
CA LYS A 299 15.31 17.03 8.03
C LYS A 299 16.30 18.08 7.54
N PHE A 300 16.29 19.25 8.17
CA PHE A 300 17.25 20.33 7.93
C PHE A 300 17.97 20.71 9.23
N LYS A 301 19.19 21.23 9.11
CA LYS A 301 19.93 21.85 10.20
C LYS A 301 20.69 23.09 9.72
N PRO A 302 20.99 24.05 10.61
CA PRO A 302 21.80 25.20 10.22
C PRO A 302 23.24 24.79 9.87
N ASP A 303 23.78 25.39 8.81
CA ASP A 303 25.22 25.39 8.51
C ASP A 303 26.00 26.37 9.40
N SER A 304 27.32 26.49 9.16
CA SER A 304 28.20 27.40 9.89
C SER A 304 27.77 28.88 9.83
N LYS A 305 26.92 29.25 8.87
CA LYS A 305 26.39 30.60 8.64
C LYS A 305 24.93 30.75 9.09
N GLY A 306 24.33 29.71 9.68
CA GLY A 306 22.94 29.69 10.14
C GLY A 306 21.90 29.35 9.05
N THR A 307 22.34 29.01 7.83
CA THR A 307 21.43 28.66 6.73
C THR A 307 20.91 27.24 6.91
N GLN A 308 19.60 27.03 6.80
CA GLN A 308 19.01 25.69 6.93
C GLN A 308 19.31 24.81 5.71
N ARG A 309 19.97 23.69 5.94
CA ARG A 309 20.52 22.77 4.92
C ARG A 309 20.10 21.33 5.21
N LEU A 310 19.88 20.52 4.17
CA LEU A 310 19.47 19.12 4.33
C LEU A 310 20.44 18.38 5.27
N LEU A 311 19.89 17.60 6.19
CA LEU A 311 20.65 16.81 7.15
C LEU A 311 21.10 15.48 6.52
N LEU A 312 22.07 15.53 5.61
CA LEU A 312 22.68 14.33 5.05
C LEU A 312 23.65 13.71 6.07
N HIS A 313 23.52 12.40 6.30
CA HIS A 313 24.49 11.65 7.10
C HIS A 313 25.65 11.21 6.19
N ARG A 314 26.61 12.11 5.94
CA ARG A 314 27.85 11.81 5.22
C ARG A 314 28.96 11.55 6.25
N PRO A 315 29.45 10.31 6.41
CA PRO A 315 30.43 9.97 7.44
C PRO A 315 31.75 10.75 7.32
N ASP A 316 32.08 11.23 6.12
CA ASP A 316 33.43 11.72 5.78
C ASP A 316 33.49 13.20 5.35
N SER A 317 32.41 13.97 5.49
CA SER A 317 32.38 15.37 5.02
C SER A 317 32.16 16.37 6.17
N PRO A 318 33.17 17.20 6.51
CA PRO A 318 33.05 18.20 7.57
C PRO A 318 32.17 19.42 7.21
N ALA A 319 31.40 19.38 6.11
CA ALA A 319 30.75 20.58 5.58
C ALA A 319 29.29 20.32 5.19
N HIS A 320 28.39 20.44 6.16
CA HIS A 320 26.96 20.64 5.91
C HIS A 320 26.68 21.91 5.10
N ASP A 321 27.65 22.83 5.05
CA ASP A 321 27.65 24.03 4.22
C ASP A 321 27.49 23.76 2.70
N LYS A 322 27.72 22.52 2.24
CA LYS A 322 27.53 22.10 0.83
C LYS A 322 26.20 21.39 0.56
N ASP A 323 25.46 21.04 1.61
CA ASP A 323 24.17 20.37 1.45
C ASP A 323 23.15 21.36 0.87
N LYS A 324 22.09 20.88 0.20
CA LYS A 324 21.11 21.79 -0.40
C LYS A 324 20.25 22.48 0.66
N THR A 325 19.96 23.76 0.43
CA THR A 325 18.87 24.46 1.10
C THR A 325 17.52 23.91 0.66
N LYS A 326 16.43 24.23 1.38
CA LYS A 326 15.08 23.82 0.99
C LYS A 326 14.71 24.26 -0.43
N ALA A 327 15.09 25.48 -0.82
CA ALA A 327 14.83 26.02 -2.15
C ALA A 327 15.60 25.25 -3.24
N GLU A 328 16.88 24.98 -3.00
CA GLU A 328 17.72 24.19 -3.91
C GLU A 328 17.21 22.74 -4.04
N ALA A 329 16.75 22.13 -2.94
CA ALA A 329 16.16 20.80 -2.93
C ALA A 329 14.86 20.75 -3.73
N LEU A 330 13.95 21.71 -3.53
CA LEU A 330 12.71 21.82 -4.31
C LEU A 330 13.00 21.95 -5.81
N ALA A 331 14.04 22.69 -6.19
CA ALA A 331 14.44 22.92 -7.58
C ALA A 331 15.11 21.71 -8.26
N THR A 332 15.42 20.63 -7.55
CA THR A 332 16.06 19.44 -8.16
C THR A 332 15.14 18.65 -9.07
N ILE A 333 13.82 18.83 -8.94
CA ILE A 333 12.83 18.31 -9.87
C ILE A 333 12.19 19.51 -10.59
N PRO A 334 12.48 19.72 -11.89
CA PRO A 334 12.02 20.89 -12.62
C PRO A 334 10.57 20.69 -13.09
N PHE A 335 9.62 20.92 -12.20
CA PHE A 335 8.21 21.05 -12.59
C PHE A 335 8.04 22.27 -13.49
N GLU A 336 7.26 22.14 -14.56
CA GLU A 336 6.93 23.29 -15.40
C GLU A 336 6.12 24.32 -14.60
N GLU A 337 6.43 25.60 -14.78
CA GLU A 337 5.68 26.69 -14.16
C GLU A 337 4.47 27.07 -15.03
N GLU A 338 3.36 27.47 -14.40
CA GLU A 338 2.28 28.13 -15.14
C GLU A 338 2.82 29.40 -15.80
N LYS A 339 2.93 29.38 -17.13
CA LYS A 339 3.10 30.62 -17.87
C LYS A 339 1.80 31.41 -17.74
N THR A 340 1.73 32.34 -16.80
CA THR A 340 0.69 33.38 -16.81
C THR A 340 0.89 34.25 -18.05
N THR A 341 0.28 33.87 -19.17
CA THR A 341 0.16 34.76 -20.30
C THR A 341 -0.82 35.86 -19.90
N LYS A 342 -0.30 37.06 -19.62
CA LYS A 342 -1.14 38.26 -19.62
C LYS A 342 -1.78 38.34 -20.99
N LYS A 343 -3.08 38.05 -21.10
CA LYS A 343 -3.86 38.37 -22.29
C LYS A 343 -3.82 39.89 -22.46
N THR A 344 -2.93 40.38 -23.31
CA THR A 344 -3.12 41.68 -23.94
C THR A 344 -4.29 41.51 -24.91
N ASN A 345 -5.43 42.09 -24.55
CA ASN A 345 -6.56 42.24 -25.47
C ASN A 345 -6.11 43.20 -26.58
N GLU A 346 -5.51 42.68 -27.64
CA GLU A 346 -5.46 43.40 -28.90
C GLU A 346 -6.77 43.11 -29.65
N PRO A 347 -7.54 44.15 -30.05
CA PRO A 347 -8.75 43.96 -30.82
C PRO A 347 -8.37 43.46 -32.22
N TYR A 348 -8.79 42.23 -32.54
CA TYR A 348 -8.71 41.68 -33.88
C TYR A 348 -9.67 42.45 -34.80
N ILE A 349 -9.13 43.20 -35.76
CA ILE A 349 -9.90 43.81 -36.86
C ILE A 349 -10.12 42.70 -37.90
N PHE A 350 -11.38 42.33 -38.12
CA PHE A 350 -11.79 41.43 -39.20
C PHE A 350 -12.02 42.24 -40.48
N ASP A 351 -11.11 42.13 -41.46
CA ASP A 351 -11.39 42.52 -42.83
C ASP A 351 -11.93 41.30 -43.59
N PHE A 352 -13.17 41.43 -44.08
CA PHE A 352 -13.88 40.42 -44.86
C PHE A 352 -13.56 40.61 -46.35
N PHE A 353 -12.86 39.66 -46.98
CA PHE A 353 -12.84 39.52 -48.44
C PHE A 353 -13.19 38.07 -48.83
N PRO A 354 -14.10 37.84 -49.79
CA PRO A 354 -14.44 36.49 -50.25
C PRO A 354 -13.72 36.15 -51.57
N SER A 355 -12.87 35.12 -51.56
CA SER A 355 -12.60 34.27 -52.74
C SER A 355 -11.90 32.98 -52.29
N GLN A 356 -12.60 31.85 -52.27
CA GLN A 356 -12.52 30.77 -53.27
C GLN A 356 -11.17 30.02 -53.28
N ASN A 357 -11.24 28.74 -52.89
CA ASN A 357 -10.29 27.63 -53.03
C ASN A 357 -8.98 27.67 -52.21
N ASN A 358 -8.90 26.79 -51.19
CA ASN A 358 -8.05 25.59 -51.21
C ASN A 358 -8.02 24.89 -49.84
N ASN A 359 -8.15 23.55 -49.87
CA ASN A 359 -7.90 22.54 -48.83
C ASN A 359 -7.54 23.02 -47.41
N TRP A 360 -8.51 22.98 -46.51
CA TRP A 360 -8.24 22.94 -45.08
C TRP A 360 -8.03 21.49 -44.64
N ASN A 361 -6.78 21.03 -44.63
CA ASN A 361 -6.37 19.98 -43.72
C ASN A 361 -6.55 20.54 -42.30
N PHE A 362 -7.64 20.15 -41.64
CA PHE A 362 -7.85 20.44 -40.23
C PHE A 362 -6.92 19.53 -39.43
N GLN A 363 -5.64 19.88 -39.36
CA GLN A 363 -4.74 19.30 -38.39
C GLN A 363 -5.15 19.93 -37.06
N ILE A 364 -6.01 19.24 -36.31
CA ILE A 364 -6.23 19.55 -34.90
C ILE A 364 -4.87 19.38 -34.23
N GLY A 365 -4.14 20.47 -34.08
CA GLY A 365 -3.11 20.59 -33.08
C GLY A 365 -3.79 20.40 -31.74
N LEU A 366 -3.88 19.15 -31.29
CA LEU A 366 -3.98 18.85 -29.87
C LEU A 366 -2.67 19.34 -29.28
N GLU A 367 -2.58 20.65 -29.01
CA GLU A 367 -1.65 21.17 -28.03
C GLU A 367 -2.00 20.44 -26.73
N GLY A 368 -1.28 19.34 -26.48
CA GLY A 368 -1.40 18.59 -25.25
C GLY A 368 -1.22 19.58 -24.11
N LYS A 369 -2.27 19.79 -23.31
CA LYS A 369 -2.15 20.54 -22.06
C LYS A 369 -1.03 19.87 -21.27
N LYS A 370 0.14 20.49 -21.25
CA LYS A 370 1.27 20.01 -20.46
C LYS A 370 0.87 20.03 -19.00
N ASN A 371 1.03 18.88 -18.34
CA ASN A 371 0.65 18.72 -16.95
C ASN A 371 1.75 19.28 -16.04
N ILE A 372 1.57 20.52 -15.62
CA ILE A 372 2.48 21.27 -14.73
C ILE A 372 2.64 20.66 -13.32
N ASP A 373 1.70 19.79 -12.91
CA ASP A 373 1.65 19.23 -11.55
C ASP A 373 2.38 17.89 -11.43
N TYR A 374 3.06 17.47 -12.49
CA TYR A 374 3.61 16.13 -12.59
C TYR A 374 4.91 16.12 -13.39
N TYR A 375 5.83 15.24 -13.01
CA TYR A 375 7.14 15.12 -13.61
C TYR A 375 7.52 13.66 -13.81
N GLU A 376 8.15 13.40 -14.95
CA GLU A 376 8.60 12.08 -15.37
C GLU A 376 10.05 12.12 -15.82
N THR A 377 10.82 11.09 -15.46
CA THR A 377 12.13 10.82 -16.06
C THR A 377 12.15 9.44 -16.67
N LEU A 378 12.84 9.35 -17.80
CA LEU A 378 13.17 8.05 -18.39
C LEU A 378 14.37 7.46 -17.66
N GLY A 379 14.31 6.16 -17.42
CA GLY A 379 15.45 5.39 -16.98
C GLY A 379 16.59 5.41 -18.00
N THR A 380 17.77 5.01 -17.53
CA THR A 380 18.99 4.88 -18.35
C THR A 380 19.52 3.44 -18.29
N ASN A 381 20.56 3.14 -19.07
CA ASN A 381 21.22 1.83 -19.12
C ASN A 381 20.24 0.69 -19.45
N ASN A 382 20.22 -0.39 -18.66
CA ASN A 382 19.38 -1.57 -18.87
C ASN A 382 17.88 -1.27 -18.80
N ASN A 383 17.50 -0.14 -18.18
CA ASN A 383 16.12 0.32 -18.10
C ASN A 383 15.88 1.58 -18.96
N SER A 384 16.70 1.77 -20.01
CA SER A 384 16.59 2.92 -20.91
C SER A 384 15.18 3.08 -21.48
N GLY A 385 14.64 4.29 -21.40
CA GLY A 385 13.32 4.64 -21.93
C GLY A 385 12.14 4.17 -21.07
N ARG A 386 12.37 3.53 -19.92
CA ARG A 386 11.31 3.06 -19.01
C ARG A 386 10.97 4.11 -17.94
N ILE A 387 9.80 3.98 -17.31
CA ILE A 387 9.38 4.76 -16.13
C ILE A 387 8.81 3.78 -15.11
N LEU A 388 9.67 3.07 -14.39
CA LEU A 388 9.29 1.91 -13.59
C LEU A 388 8.71 2.30 -12.22
N HIS A 389 9.05 3.48 -11.71
CA HIS A 389 8.72 3.90 -10.34
C HIS A 389 7.66 4.99 -10.35
N LYS A 390 6.55 4.77 -9.65
CA LYS A 390 5.49 5.76 -9.44
C LYS A 390 5.40 6.12 -7.97
N ALA A 391 5.59 7.39 -7.65
CA ALA A 391 5.44 7.89 -6.29
C ALA A 391 3.99 7.73 -5.84
N THR A 392 3.78 7.23 -4.63
CA THR A 392 2.44 6.99 -4.07
C THR A 392 2.15 7.98 -2.96
N VAL A 393 3.00 8.00 -1.94
CA VAL A 393 2.75 8.72 -0.69
C VAL A 393 4.05 9.17 -0.04
N VAL A 394 3.91 10.13 0.87
CA VAL A 394 4.98 10.62 1.74
C VAL A 394 4.54 10.49 3.19
N TYR A 395 5.36 9.78 3.98
CA TYR A 395 5.22 9.64 5.43
C TYR A 395 6.59 9.74 6.08
N GLY A 396 6.65 10.42 7.23
CA GLY A 396 7.92 10.76 7.85
C GLY A 396 8.84 11.44 6.83
N GLY A 397 10.13 11.11 6.89
CA GLY A 397 11.14 11.64 5.97
C GLY A 397 11.27 10.87 4.65
N HIS A 398 10.28 10.05 4.29
CA HIS A 398 10.34 9.12 3.16
C HIS A 398 9.27 9.38 2.10
N ILE A 399 9.66 9.14 0.85
CA ILE A 399 8.75 9.01 -0.29
C ILE A 399 8.70 7.54 -0.73
N PHE A 400 7.50 7.06 -1.04
CA PHE A 400 7.24 5.66 -1.33
C PHE A 400 6.94 5.45 -2.81
N TRP A 401 7.42 4.33 -3.37
CA TRP A 401 7.37 4.02 -4.79
C TRP A 401 6.72 2.66 -5.04
N LYS A 402 5.71 2.66 -5.92
CA LYS A 402 5.14 1.44 -6.48
C LYS A 402 5.63 1.22 -7.91
N PHE A 403 5.43 0.00 -8.40
CA PHE A 403 5.59 -0.28 -9.83
C PHE A 403 4.59 0.50 -10.66
N TYR A 404 5.05 1.02 -11.78
CA TYR A 404 4.20 1.70 -12.75
C TYR A 404 3.82 0.76 -13.91
N TYR A 405 3.16 -0.35 -13.60
CA TYR A 405 2.79 -1.39 -14.58
C TYR A 405 2.07 -0.84 -15.81
N GLU A 406 1.16 0.09 -15.57
CA GLU A 406 0.26 0.65 -16.57
C GLU A 406 0.91 1.70 -17.49
N HIS A 407 2.15 2.13 -17.20
CA HIS A 407 2.80 3.15 -18.02
C HIS A 407 3.12 2.60 -19.42
N PRO A 408 2.79 3.32 -20.52
CA PRO A 408 3.02 2.83 -21.88
C PRO A 408 4.46 2.40 -22.15
N ASN A 409 5.43 3.14 -21.59
CA ASN A 409 6.84 2.83 -21.76
C ASN A 409 7.27 1.54 -21.06
N ASN A 410 6.44 0.90 -20.23
CA ASN A 410 6.79 -0.33 -19.52
C ASN A 410 6.20 -1.58 -20.18
N LYS A 411 5.53 -1.43 -21.33
CA LYS A 411 5.01 -2.57 -22.10
C LYS A 411 6.15 -3.54 -22.42
N GLY A 412 5.93 -4.82 -22.13
CA GLY A 412 6.90 -5.90 -22.34
C GLY A 412 8.04 -5.96 -21.32
N TYR A 413 8.04 -5.14 -20.27
CA TYR A 413 9.03 -5.25 -19.20
C TYR A 413 8.81 -6.52 -18.38
N LEU A 414 9.89 -7.27 -18.13
CA LEU A 414 9.86 -8.52 -17.37
C LEU A 414 10.08 -8.23 -15.89
N TRP A 415 9.00 -7.92 -15.17
CA TRP A 415 9.02 -7.52 -13.75
C TRP A 415 9.69 -8.52 -12.82
N LYS A 416 9.69 -9.81 -13.14
CA LYS A 416 10.40 -10.84 -12.35
C LYS A 416 11.91 -10.59 -12.17
N TYR A 417 12.51 -9.70 -12.97
CA TYR A 417 13.92 -9.31 -12.87
C TYR A 417 14.15 -7.95 -12.20
N TYR A 418 13.08 -7.29 -11.76
CA TYR A 418 13.15 -5.95 -11.19
C TYR A 418 13.84 -5.94 -9.82
N MET A 419 13.40 -6.81 -8.91
CA MET A 419 14.09 -7.05 -7.64
C MET A 419 14.82 -8.38 -7.72
N ASN A 420 16.08 -8.40 -7.30
CA ASN A 420 16.90 -9.61 -7.27
C ASN A 420 17.65 -9.72 -5.94
N HIS A 421 16.90 -9.81 -4.85
CA HIS A 421 17.47 -10.02 -3.52
C HIS A 421 17.71 -11.51 -3.21
N ASN A 422 17.44 -12.41 -4.17
CA ASN A 422 17.53 -13.87 -4.03
C ASN A 422 16.84 -14.36 -2.74
N LEU A 423 15.59 -13.91 -2.52
CA LEU A 423 14.82 -14.26 -1.33
C LEU A 423 14.59 -15.76 -1.18
#